data_AF-A0A8B6DGG7-F1
#
_entry.id   AF-A0A8B6DGG7-F1
#
_cell.length_a   1.000
_cell.length_b   1.000
_cell.length_c   1.000
_cell.angle_alpha   90.00
_cell.angle_beta   90.00
_cell.angle_gamma   90.00
#
_symmetry.space_group_name_H-M   'P 1'
#
loop_
_entity.id
_entity.type
_entity.pdbx_description
1 polymer ?
#
loop_
_entity_poly.entity_id
_entity_poly.type
_entity_poly.pdbx_seq_one_letter_code
_entity_poly.pdbx_strand_id
1 'polypeptide(L)'
;MADSGDKNTKRDRTLTDKGEDLHQSNKAAYLSKLQKLWTNIEALISDIENQTTLESLRVLNDKLNSIYVKYTATSQEYTNFLVRTKTNESQKEAEYLMDVIKSHNMVIDSALKQIFTKTKTFTLQSKASSHRSGRSSANSKRSSILVQKRAELEASKTKLKFAEEEAKIHNNTSSRQAQQIQKIHQ
;
A
#
# COMPACT_ATOMS: atom_id res chain seq x y z
N MET A 1 5.09 56.30 -5.46
CA MET A 1 5.80 55.12 -4.96
C MET A 1 4.79 54.29 -4.20
N ALA A 2 4.48 53.09 -4.71
CA ALA A 2 3.47 52.22 -4.14
C ALA A 2 4.00 51.55 -2.86
N ASP A 3 3.26 51.72 -1.78
CA ASP A 3 3.50 51.12 -0.47
C ASP A 3 3.12 49.63 -0.55
N SER A 4 4.12 48.79 -0.77
CA SER A 4 4.01 47.33 -0.78
C SER A 4 4.38 46.82 0.61
N GLY A 5 3.39 46.57 1.48
CA GLY A 5 3.73 46.10 2.80
C GLY A 5 2.60 45.77 3.75
N ASP A 6 1.56 45.03 3.35
CA ASP A 6 0.76 44.30 4.33
C ASP A 6 1.08 42.80 4.27
N LYS A 7 2.16 42.44 4.96
CA LYS A 7 2.49 41.06 5.26
C LYS A 7 1.39 40.54 6.18
N ASN A 8 0.63 39.57 5.69
CA ASN A 8 -0.32 38.74 6.44
C ASN A 8 0.35 38.17 7.72
N THR A 9 0.37 38.96 8.79
CA THR A 9 0.86 38.56 10.10
C THR A 9 -0.26 37.75 10.74
N LYS A 10 -0.24 36.44 10.53
CA LYS A 10 -1.10 35.51 11.27
C LYS A 10 -0.89 35.80 12.76
N ARG A 11 -1.93 36.32 13.42
CA ARG A 11 -1.91 36.69 14.83
C ARG A 11 -1.84 35.41 15.67
N ASP A 12 -0.66 35.11 16.21
CA ASP A 12 -0.47 33.99 17.13
C ASP A 12 -1.27 34.24 18.42
N ARG A 13 -1.88 33.19 18.97
CA ARG A 13 -2.61 33.26 20.24
C ARG A 13 -1.63 33.11 21.40
N THR A 14 -1.78 33.94 22.42
CA THR A 14 -1.15 33.73 23.73
C THR A 14 -2.13 32.97 24.61
N LEU A 15 -1.71 31.83 25.17
CA LEU A 15 -2.52 31.03 26.08
C LEU A 15 -2.57 31.69 27.47
N THR A 16 -3.66 31.47 28.19
CA THR A 16 -3.76 31.77 29.63
C THR A 16 -3.14 30.63 30.42
N ASP A 17 -2.74 30.83 31.69
CA ASP A 17 -2.13 29.77 32.52
C ASP A 17 -2.96 28.47 32.54
N LYS A 18 -4.29 28.58 32.72
CA LYS A 18 -5.20 27.41 32.65
C LYS A 18 -5.25 26.77 31.25
N GLY A 19 -5.09 27.59 30.20
CA GLY A 19 -5.03 27.12 28.82
C GLY A 19 -3.72 26.42 28.50
N GLU A 20 -2.62 26.86 29.11
CA GLU A 20 -1.30 26.23 29.01
C GLU A 20 -1.32 24.85 29.68
N ASP A 21 -1.82 24.75 30.92
CA ASP A 21 -1.94 23.48 31.63
C ASP A 21 -2.76 22.44 30.85
N LEU A 22 -3.90 22.87 30.28
CA LEU A 22 -4.74 22.00 29.47
C LEU A 22 -4.06 21.60 28.15
N HIS A 23 -3.32 22.52 27.54
CA HIS A 23 -2.56 22.24 26.31
C HIS A 23 -1.47 21.19 26.58
N GLN A 24 -0.65 21.39 27.61
CA GLN A 24 0.42 20.48 28.00
C GLN A 24 -0.12 19.10 28.37
N SER A 25 -1.24 19.04 29.10
CA SER A 25 -1.89 17.76 29.44
C SER A 25 -2.36 17.00 28.19
N ASN A 26 -3.02 17.68 27.26
CA ASN A 26 -3.47 17.08 26.00
C ASN A 26 -2.28 16.63 25.13
N LYS A 27 -1.25 17.46 25.02
CA LYS A 27 0.00 17.14 24.34
C LYS A 27 0.64 15.87 24.89
N ALA A 28 0.84 15.81 26.21
CA ALA A 28 1.40 14.63 26.87
C ALA A 28 0.56 13.36 26.59
N ALA A 29 -0.78 13.48 26.60
CA ALA A 29 -1.66 12.36 26.29
C ALA A 29 -1.52 11.87 24.83
N TYR A 30 -1.42 12.77 23.84
CA TYR A 30 -1.19 12.38 22.45
C TYR A 30 0.18 11.76 22.25
N LEU A 31 1.24 12.37 22.80
CA LEU A 31 2.61 11.85 22.68
C LEU A 31 2.72 10.45 23.29
N SER A 32 2.15 10.23 24.47
CA SER A 32 2.13 8.91 25.11
C SER A 32 1.40 7.86 24.26
N LYS A 33 0.26 8.21 23.66
CA LYS A 33 -0.47 7.31 22.76
C LYS A 33 0.34 6.99 21.51
N LEU A 34 0.95 7.99 20.88
CA LEU A 34 1.78 7.82 19.69
C LEU A 34 3.00 6.94 19.98
N GLN A 35 3.69 7.20 21.08
CA GLN A 35 4.84 6.41 21.51
C GLN A 35 4.46 4.95 21.73
N LYS A 36 3.35 4.67 22.43
CA LYS A 36 2.86 3.30 22.64
C LYS A 36 2.54 2.59 21.32
N LEU A 37 1.89 3.28 20.38
CA LEU A 37 1.60 2.72 19.06
C LEU A 37 2.88 2.45 18.27
N TRP A 38 3.85 3.37 18.32
CA TRP A 38 5.13 3.22 17.66
C TRP A 38 5.96 2.06 18.21
N THR A 39 6.08 1.92 19.54
CA THR A 39 6.75 0.77 20.15
C THR A 39 6.13 -0.57 19.75
N ASN A 40 4.80 -0.63 19.63
CA ASN A 40 4.14 -1.84 19.13
C ASN A 40 4.46 -2.11 17.65
N ILE A 41 4.58 -1.07 16.82
CA ILE A 41 5.01 -1.19 15.42
C ILE A 41 6.43 -1.74 15.36
N GLU A 42 7.36 -1.16 16.13
CA GLU A 42 8.76 -1.60 16.18
C GLU A 42 8.87 -3.08 16.57
N ALA A 43 8.13 -3.51 17.60
CA ALA A 43 8.10 -4.91 18.01
C ALA A 43 7.62 -5.84 16.88
N LEU A 44 6.54 -5.47 16.17
CA LEU A 44 6.05 -6.25 15.02
C LEU A 44 7.04 -6.28 13.86
N ILE A 45 7.77 -5.18 13.63
CA ILE A 45 8.78 -5.11 12.57
C ILE A 45 9.96 -6.03 12.89
N SER A 46 10.44 -6.04 14.14
CA SER A 46 11.51 -6.96 14.57
C SER A 46 11.11 -8.43 14.41
N ASP A 47 9.83 -8.75 14.54
CA ASP A 47 9.33 -10.12 14.37
C ASP A 47 9.29 -10.60 12.91
N ILE A 48 9.40 -9.71 11.90
CA ILE A 48 9.30 -10.06 10.47
C ILE A 48 10.38 -11.06 10.08
N GLU A 49 11.61 -10.87 10.56
CA GLU A 49 12.75 -11.70 10.19
C GLU A 49 12.57 -13.15 10.66
N ASN A 50 11.99 -13.32 11.85
CA ASN A 50 11.84 -14.59 12.55
C ASN A 50 10.64 -15.43 12.03
N GLN A 51 9.78 -14.88 11.17
CA GLN A 51 8.64 -15.63 10.65
C GLN A 51 9.05 -16.69 9.62
N THR A 52 8.68 -17.94 9.89
CA THR A 52 9.01 -19.13 9.08
C THR A 52 7.83 -19.68 8.28
N THR A 53 6.62 -19.17 8.49
CA THR A 53 5.41 -19.67 7.82
C THR A 53 4.69 -18.55 7.07
N LEU A 54 3.99 -18.93 5.99
CA LEU A 54 3.16 -18.00 5.24
C LEU A 54 2.03 -17.42 6.10
N GLU A 55 1.40 -18.26 6.94
CA GLU A 55 0.28 -17.84 7.77
C GLU A 55 0.73 -16.83 8.85
N SER A 56 1.88 -17.06 9.49
CA SER A 56 2.39 -16.13 10.48
C SER A 56 2.79 -14.78 9.87
N LEU A 57 3.29 -14.76 8.64
CA LEU A 57 3.51 -13.51 7.88
C LEU A 57 2.22 -12.76 7.57
N ARG A 58 1.12 -13.46 7.23
CA ARG A 58 -0.19 -12.83 6.99
C ARG A 58 -0.76 -12.21 8.27
N VAL A 59 -0.73 -12.97 9.37
CA VAL A 59 -1.16 -12.46 10.68
C VAL A 59 -0.34 -11.24 11.09
N LEU A 60 0.97 -11.26 10.85
CA LEU A 60 1.84 -10.13 11.14
C LEU A 60 1.50 -8.91 10.28
N ASN A 61 1.27 -9.09 8.97
CA ASN A 61 0.82 -8.04 8.07
C ASN A 61 -0.48 -7.38 8.54
N ASP A 62 -1.47 -8.19 8.93
CA ASP A 62 -2.77 -7.68 9.35
C ASP A 62 -2.67 -6.90 10.67
N LYS A 63 -1.88 -7.40 11.63
CA LYS A 63 -1.58 -6.69 12.88
C LYS A 63 -0.86 -5.37 12.62
N LEU A 64 0.18 -5.38 11.79
CA LEU A 64 0.96 -4.20 11.45
C LEU A 64 0.08 -3.14 10.79
N ASN A 65 -0.74 -3.52 9.79
CA ASN A 65 -1.69 -2.61 9.16
C ASN A 65 -2.73 -2.06 10.14
N SER A 66 -3.27 -2.90 11.02
CA SER A 66 -4.25 -2.46 12.03
C SER A 66 -3.68 -1.39 12.98
N ILE A 67 -2.44 -1.60 13.46
CA ILE A 67 -1.78 -0.64 14.35
C ILE A 67 -1.36 0.61 13.58
N TYR A 68 -0.88 0.45 12.35
CA TYR A 68 -0.51 1.57 11.49
C TYR A 68 -1.70 2.51 11.25
N VAL A 69 -2.89 1.98 10.94
CA VAL A 69 -4.10 2.79 10.78
C VAL A 69 -4.41 3.61 12.05
N LYS A 70 -4.28 3.00 13.24
CA LYS A 70 -4.47 3.70 14.51
C LYS A 70 -3.41 4.78 14.75
N TYR A 71 -2.16 4.49 14.38
CA TYR A 71 -1.06 5.44 14.46
C TYR A 71 -1.29 6.65 13.56
N THR A 72 -1.69 6.44 12.30
CA THR A 72 -2.00 7.50 11.35
C THR A 72 -3.18 8.35 11.83
N ALA A 73 -4.25 7.72 12.32
CA ALA A 73 -5.40 8.44 12.86
C ALA A 73 -5.02 9.32 14.07
N THR A 74 -4.28 8.75 15.04
CA THR A 74 -3.83 9.48 16.24
C THR A 74 -2.87 10.62 15.86
N SER A 75 -1.99 10.39 14.89
CA SER A 75 -1.05 11.39 14.36
C SER A 75 -1.79 12.56 13.71
N GLN A 76 -2.86 12.28 12.96
CA GLN A 76 -3.69 13.31 12.33
C GLN A 76 -4.48 14.10 13.37
N GLU A 77 -5.05 13.43 14.38
CA GLU A 77 -5.73 14.09 15.50
C GLU A 77 -4.78 15.03 16.25
N TYR A 78 -3.55 14.59 16.51
CA TYR A 78 -2.56 15.41 17.20
C TYR A 78 -2.12 16.60 16.35
N THR A 79 -1.84 16.39 15.07
CA THR A 79 -1.55 17.48 14.12
C THR A 79 -2.69 18.51 14.08
N ASN A 80 -3.93 18.05 14.02
CA ASN A 80 -5.11 18.93 14.02
C ASN A 80 -5.23 19.72 15.33
N PHE A 81 -4.92 19.09 16.48
CA PHE A 81 -4.87 19.77 17.76
C PHE A 81 -3.83 20.90 17.74
N LEU A 82 -2.60 20.63 17.33
CA LEU A 82 -1.52 21.62 17.26
C LEU A 82 -1.87 22.80 16.34
N VAL A 83 -2.39 22.53 15.14
CA VAL A 83 -2.78 23.57 14.17
C VAL A 83 -3.93 24.44 14.70
N ARG A 84 -4.86 23.87 15.48
CA ARG A 84 -5.99 24.62 16.06
C ARG A 84 -5.59 25.54 17.21
N THR A 85 -4.55 25.19 17.96
CA THR A 85 -4.06 26.01 19.07
C THR A 85 -3.48 27.34 18.59
N LYS A 86 -2.90 27.37 17.37
CA LYS A 86 -2.40 28.61 16.72
C LYS A 86 -1.39 29.39 17.57
N THR A 87 -0.52 28.67 18.28
CA THR A 87 0.69 29.25 18.90
C THR A 87 1.90 28.96 18.02
N ASN A 88 2.92 29.83 18.07
CA ASN A 88 4.18 29.63 17.35
C ASN A 88 4.82 28.26 17.69
N GLU A 89 4.75 27.89 18.96
CA GLU A 89 5.26 26.62 19.48
C GLU A 89 4.48 25.42 18.92
N SER A 90 3.15 25.49 18.88
CA SER A 90 2.33 24.43 18.29
C SER A 90 2.59 24.28 16.79
N GLN A 91 2.89 25.37 16.08
CA GLN A 91 3.22 25.34 14.66
C GLN A 91 4.56 24.65 14.40
N LYS A 92 5.62 25.02 15.15
CA LYS A 92 6.94 24.37 15.08
C LYS A 92 6.85 22.88 15.45
N GLU A 93 6.05 22.57 16.47
CA GLU A 93 5.84 21.18 16.87
C GLU A 93 5.08 20.37 15.83
N ALA A 94 4.10 20.96 15.14
CA ALA A 94 3.41 20.31 14.04
C ALA A 94 4.37 19.99 12.88
N GLU A 95 5.28 20.92 12.54
CA GLU A 95 6.32 20.68 11.53
C GLU A 95 7.24 19.53 11.93
N TYR A 96 7.75 19.53 13.17
CA TYR A 96 8.57 18.44 13.69
C TYR A 96 7.83 17.10 13.67
N LEU A 97 6.56 17.08 14.09
CA LEU A 97 5.73 15.88 14.08
C LEU A 97 5.54 15.33 12.66
N MET A 98 5.36 16.19 11.65
CA MET A 98 5.26 15.76 10.26
C MET A 98 6.54 15.08 9.77
N ASP A 99 7.71 15.59 10.14
CA ASP A 99 9.00 14.98 9.81
C ASP A 99 9.16 13.60 10.47
N VAL A 100 8.78 13.48 11.74
CA VAL A 100 8.78 12.21 12.47
C VAL A 100 7.84 11.19 11.80
N ILE A 101 6.60 11.60 11.49
CA ILE A 101 5.62 10.74 10.80
C ILE A 101 6.16 10.29 9.45
N LYS A 102 6.80 11.19 8.69
CA LYS A 102 7.40 10.85 7.39
C LYS A 102 8.48 9.77 7.54
N SER A 103 9.37 9.92 8.52
CA SER A 103 10.40 8.92 8.83
C SER A 103 9.76 7.58 9.21
N HIS A 104 8.78 7.59 10.10
CA HIS A 104 8.06 6.39 10.53
C HIS A 104 7.35 5.69 9.36
N ASN A 105 6.71 6.43 8.47
CA ASN A 105 6.07 5.87 7.28
C ASN A 105 7.08 5.16 6.37
N MET A 106 8.29 5.71 6.20
CA MET A 106 9.35 5.04 5.41
C MET A 106 9.76 3.70 6.02
N VAL A 107 9.84 3.61 7.35
CA VAL A 107 10.15 2.38 8.07
C VAL A 107 9.04 1.34 7.89
N ILE A 108 7.77 1.76 8.03
CA ILE A 108 6.60 0.90 7.86
C ILE A 108 6.49 0.40 6.41
N ASP A 109 6.67 1.29 5.42
CA ASP A 109 6.64 0.92 4.01
C ASP A 109 7.73 -0.10 3.66
N SER A 110 8.92 0.05 4.25
CA SER A 110 10.00 -0.93 4.12
C SER A 110 9.60 -2.28 4.70
N ALA A 111 9.04 -2.29 5.92
CA ALA A 111 8.57 -3.51 6.58
C ALA A 111 7.47 -4.23 5.78
N LEU A 112 6.47 -3.51 5.27
CA LEU A 112 5.41 -4.08 4.43
C LEU A 112 5.97 -4.68 3.14
N LYS A 113 6.95 -4.03 2.50
CA LYS A 113 7.65 -4.58 1.32
C LYS A 113 8.41 -5.86 1.65
N GLN A 114 9.04 -5.95 2.83
CA GLN A 114 9.72 -7.17 3.27
C GLN A 114 8.71 -8.31 3.46
N ILE A 115 7.58 -8.06 4.13
CA ILE A 115 6.52 -9.07 4.31
C ILE A 115 5.98 -9.54 2.95
N PHE A 116 5.71 -8.62 2.03
CA PHE A 116 5.26 -8.94 0.67
C PHE A 116 6.26 -9.83 -0.07
N THR A 117 7.55 -9.48 0.00
CA THR A 117 8.63 -10.22 -0.66
C THR A 117 8.74 -11.63 -0.10
N LYS A 118 8.75 -11.79 1.24
CA LYS A 118 8.76 -13.11 1.88
C LYS A 118 7.52 -13.95 1.54
N THR A 119 6.34 -13.32 1.54
CA THR A 119 5.09 -13.99 1.16
C THR A 119 5.15 -14.54 -0.28
N LYS A 120 5.73 -13.77 -1.20
CA LYS A 120 5.93 -14.17 -2.59
C LYS A 120 6.91 -15.34 -2.71
N THR A 121 8.01 -15.35 -1.97
CA THR A 121 8.98 -16.45 -2.00
C THR A 121 8.38 -17.76 -1.49
N PHE A 122 7.65 -17.75 -0.38
CA PHE A 122 6.91 -18.93 0.11
C PHE A 122 5.94 -19.48 -0.94
N THR A 123 5.18 -18.59 -1.59
CA THR A 123 4.21 -18.98 -2.61
C THR A 123 4.90 -19.63 -3.82
N LEU A 124 6.04 -19.12 -4.27
CA LEU A 124 6.79 -19.69 -5.38
C LEU A 124 7.42 -21.05 -5.03
N GLN A 125 7.97 -21.22 -3.83
CA GLN A 125 8.55 -22.49 -3.37
C GLN A 125 7.50 -23.60 -3.27
N SER A 126 6.29 -23.27 -2.80
CA SER A 126 5.17 -24.24 -2.76
C SER A 126 4.76 -24.74 -4.14
N LYS A 127 4.75 -23.84 -5.16
CA LYS A 127 4.44 -24.21 -6.55
C LYS A 127 5.54 -25.07 -7.16
N ALA A 128 6.81 -24.75 -6.93
CA ALA A 128 7.95 -25.51 -7.45
C ALA A 128 8.05 -26.93 -6.85
N SER A 129 7.71 -27.10 -5.56
CA SER A 129 7.69 -28.42 -4.90
C SER A 129 6.52 -29.29 -5.36
N SER A 130 5.36 -28.70 -5.68
CA SER A 130 4.19 -29.45 -6.21
C SER A 130 4.43 -30.11 -7.57
N HIS A 131 5.38 -29.61 -8.37
CA HIS A 131 5.67 -30.15 -9.71
C HIS A 131 6.63 -31.34 -9.71
N ARG A 132 7.24 -31.69 -8.56
CA ARG A 132 8.22 -32.79 -8.46
C ARG A 132 7.68 -34.07 -7.82
N SER A 133 6.46 -34.08 -7.29
CA SER A 133 5.85 -35.24 -6.60
C SER A 133 4.77 -35.97 -7.42
N GLY A 134 4.97 -36.10 -8.73
CA GLY A 134 4.05 -36.80 -9.65
C GLY A 134 4.53 -38.16 -10.17
N ARG A 135 5.39 -38.88 -9.44
CA ARG A 135 5.91 -40.19 -9.89
C ARG A 135 5.77 -41.28 -8.82
N SER A 136 4.54 -41.71 -8.54
CA SER A 136 4.23 -43.12 -8.23
C SER A 136 2.71 -43.32 -8.08
N SER A 137 2.08 -43.87 -9.12
CA SER A 137 0.90 -44.75 -9.02
C SER A 137 0.53 -45.16 -10.45
N ALA A 138 1.13 -46.26 -10.88
CA ALA A 138 0.84 -46.87 -12.16
C ALA A 138 -0.48 -47.65 -12.08
N ASN A 139 -1.65 -46.98 -12.11
CA ASN A 139 -2.90 -47.71 -12.38
C ASN A 139 -4.12 -46.92 -12.94
N SER A 140 -3.97 -45.71 -13.49
CA SER A 140 -5.14 -44.92 -13.98
C SER A 140 -4.94 -44.26 -15.36
N LYS A 141 -4.24 -44.95 -16.29
CA LYS A 141 -3.79 -44.33 -17.56
C LYS A 141 -4.87 -44.09 -18.63
N ARG A 142 -6.13 -44.52 -18.45
CA ARG A 142 -7.16 -44.35 -19.51
C ARG A 142 -8.04 -43.11 -19.36
N SER A 143 -8.28 -42.60 -18.15
CA SER A 143 -9.10 -41.40 -17.93
C SER A 143 -8.30 -40.10 -18.10
N SER A 144 -7.02 -40.08 -17.73
CA SER A 144 -6.16 -38.89 -17.77
C SER A 144 -5.85 -38.38 -19.18
N ILE A 145 -5.70 -39.27 -20.17
CA ILE A 145 -5.37 -38.87 -21.56
C ILE A 145 -6.57 -38.14 -22.21
N LEU A 146 -7.79 -38.58 -21.90
CA LEU A 146 -9.01 -37.94 -22.41
C LEU A 146 -9.24 -36.57 -21.79
N VAL A 147 -8.94 -36.39 -20.49
CA VAL A 147 -9.05 -35.10 -19.81
C VAL A 147 -7.97 -34.13 -20.30
N GLN A 148 -6.73 -34.60 -20.46
CA GLN A 148 -5.64 -33.78 -20.97
C GLN A 148 -5.88 -33.35 -22.42
N LYS A 149 -6.32 -34.27 -23.30
CA LYS A 149 -6.69 -33.90 -24.68
C LYS A 149 -7.88 -32.95 -24.75
N ARG A 150 -8.87 -33.06 -23.84
CA ARG A 150 -9.98 -32.08 -23.77
C ARG A 150 -9.48 -30.70 -23.34
N ALA A 151 -8.62 -30.62 -22.33
CA ALA A 151 -8.04 -29.35 -21.89
C ALA A 151 -7.16 -28.71 -22.97
N GLU A 152 -6.35 -29.49 -23.69
CA GLU A 152 -5.55 -29.00 -24.82
C GLU A 152 -6.42 -28.51 -25.97
N LEU A 153 -7.53 -29.19 -26.27
CA LEU A 153 -8.49 -28.76 -27.30
C LEU A 153 -9.24 -27.48 -26.88
N GLU A 154 -9.64 -27.34 -25.62
CA GLU A 154 -10.27 -26.12 -25.12
C GLU A 154 -9.31 -24.94 -25.12
N ALA A 155 -8.05 -25.14 -24.73
CA ALA A 155 -7.01 -24.11 -24.79
C ALA A 155 -6.66 -23.70 -26.23
N SER A 156 -6.71 -24.64 -27.17
CA SER A 156 -6.48 -24.34 -28.59
C SER A 156 -7.66 -23.58 -29.21
N LYS A 157 -8.90 -23.91 -28.81
CA LYS A 157 -10.10 -23.18 -29.24
C LYS A 157 -10.12 -21.75 -28.72
N THR A 158 -9.71 -21.51 -27.47
CA THR A 158 -9.64 -20.15 -26.92
C THR A 158 -8.55 -19.33 -27.58
N LYS A 159 -7.37 -19.91 -27.85
CA LYS A 159 -6.30 -19.24 -28.63
C LYS A 159 -6.74 -18.89 -30.04
N LEU A 160 -7.46 -19.78 -30.74
CA LEU A 160 -7.99 -19.51 -32.08
C LEU A 160 -9.03 -18.38 -32.06
N LYS A 161 -9.96 -18.37 -31.10
CA LYS A 161 -10.93 -17.28 -30.97
C LYS A 161 -10.28 -15.93 -30.68
N PHE A 162 -9.24 -15.91 -29.84
CA PHE A 162 -8.51 -14.68 -29.53
C PHE A 162 -7.73 -14.16 -30.75
N ALA A 163 -7.09 -15.06 -31.51
CA ALA A 163 -6.41 -14.69 -32.76
C ALA A 163 -7.40 -14.18 -33.84
N GLU A 164 -8.60 -14.76 -33.93
CA GLU A 164 -9.66 -14.24 -34.82
C GLU A 164 -10.19 -12.87 -34.39
N GLU A 165 -10.33 -12.62 -33.09
CA GLU A 165 -10.72 -11.30 -32.57
C GLU A 165 -9.63 -10.24 -32.79
N GLU A 166 -8.36 -10.58 -32.58
CA GLU A 166 -7.23 -9.68 -32.88
C GLU A 166 -7.15 -9.34 -34.39
N ALA A 167 -7.36 -10.32 -35.28
CA ALA A 167 -7.40 -10.08 -36.72
C ALA A 167 -8.56 -9.16 -37.15
N LYS A 168 -9.74 -9.31 -36.52
CA LYS A 168 -10.89 -8.43 -36.77
C LYS A 168 -10.65 -7.00 -36.28
N ILE A 169 -10.01 -6.84 -35.12
CA ILE A 169 -9.65 -5.52 -34.58
C ILE A 169 -8.65 -4.83 -35.51
N HIS A 170 -7.61 -5.54 -35.96
CA HIS A 170 -6.61 -4.99 -36.87
C HIS A 170 -7.20 -4.54 -38.21
N ASN A 171 -8.09 -5.33 -38.81
CA ASN A 171 -8.78 -4.95 -40.06
C ASN A 171 -9.70 -3.73 -39.90
N ASN A 172 -10.37 -3.60 -38.75
CA ASN A 172 -11.21 -2.43 -38.45
C ASN A 172 -10.39 -1.16 -38.18
N THR A 173 -9.19 -1.29 -37.61
CA THR A 173 -8.29 -0.13 -37.43
C THR A 173 -7.66 0.33 -38.74
N SER A 174 -7.26 -0.59 -39.62
CA SER A 174 -6.70 -0.24 -40.94
C SER A 174 -7.73 0.42 -41.86
N SER A 175 -8.99 -0.05 -41.83
CA SER A 175 -10.07 0.57 -42.61
C SER A 175 -10.47 1.95 -42.07
N ARG A 176 -10.46 2.17 -40.75
CA ARG A 176 -10.68 3.50 -40.15
C ARG A 176 -9.56 4.49 -40.50
N GLN A 177 -8.30 4.06 -40.49
CA GLN A 177 -7.18 4.91 -40.90
C GLN A 177 -7.23 5.25 -42.40
N ALA A 178 -7.59 4.28 -43.26
CA ALA A 178 -7.75 4.51 -44.69
C ALA A 178 -8.88 5.52 -45.00
N GLN A 179 -9.99 5.48 -44.26
CA GLN A 179 -11.08 6.47 -44.40
C GLN A 179 -10.69 7.86 -43.87
N GLN A 180 -9.84 7.96 -42.85
CA GLN A 180 -9.34 9.24 -42.37
C GLN A 180 -8.38 9.92 -43.37
N ILE A 181 -7.55 9.14 -44.06
CA ILE A 181 -6.61 9.68 -45.07
C ILE A 181 -7.36 10.22 -46.30
N GLN A 182 -8.44 9.56 -46.73
CA GLN A 182 -9.25 10.04 -47.86
C GLN A 182 -10.03 11.33 -47.55
N LYS A 183 -10.44 11.55 -46.30
CA LYS A 183 -11.11 12.81 -45.89
C LYS A 183 -10.18 14.01 -45.78
N ILE A 184 -8.87 13.81 -45.75
CA ILE A 184 -7.87 14.90 -45.69
C ILE A 184 -7.45 15.37 -47.10
N HIS A 185 -7.79 14.61 -48.15
CA HIS A 185 -7.44 14.90 -49.55
C HIS A 185 -8.64 15.30 -50.44
N GLN A 186 -9.77 15.70 -49.84
CA GLN A 186 -10.85 16.44 -50.50
C GLN A 186 -10.92 17.85 -49.92
#